data_AF-A0A844C429-F1
#
_entry.id   AF-A0A844C429-F1
#
_cell.length_a   1.000
_cell.length_b   1.000
_cell.length_c   1.000
_cell.angle_alpha   90.00
_cell.angle_beta   90.00
_cell.angle_gamma   90.00
#
_symmetry.space_group_name_H-M   'P 1'
#
loop_
_entity.id
_entity.type
_entity.pdbx_description
1 polymer ?
#
loop_
_entity_poly.entity_id
_entity_poly.type
_entity_poly.pdbx_seq_one_letter_code
_entity_poly.pdbx_strand_id
1 'polypeptide(L)'
;MSLSVYGITNCDTVRKARKWLEQHQITYRFHDVRVEPVASTTLSSWLQQLGADALVNKRSTSWRELTSAQQQSVKQGDNDAIVALLQQYPTLMKRPLLAQEDRYLTGFNSTAWQQFLELTP
;
A
#
# COMPACT_ATOMS: atom_id res chain seq x y z
N MET A 1 -6.22 18.90 -2.25
CA MET A 1 -5.33 17.81 -1.80
C MET A 1 -6.18 16.66 -1.26
N SER A 2 -6.28 15.55 -2.00
CA SER A 2 -7.00 14.35 -1.57
C SER A 2 -5.99 13.35 -1.00
N LEU A 3 -6.07 13.09 0.30
CA LEU A 3 -5.24 12.09 0.99
C LEU A 3 -6.04 10.80 1.15
N SER A 4 -5.49 9.68 0.67
CA SER A 4 -6.10 8.36 0.80
C SER A 4 -5.15 7.40 1.51
N VAL A 5 -5.70 6.60 2.41
CA VAL A 5 -4.99 5.53 3.12
C VAL A 5 -5.57 4.20 2.71
N TYR A 6 -4.75 3.39 2.05
CA TYR A 6 -5.07 2.05 1.61
C TYR A 6 -4.58 1.03 2.64
N GLY A 7 -5.45 0.12 3.03
CA GLY A 7 -5.11 -0.88 4.04
C GLY A 7 -6.22 -1.89 4.24
N ILE A 8 -6.17 -2.56 5.39
CA ILE A 8 -7.28 -3.39 5.87
C ILE A 8 -7.64 -2.94 7.28
N THR A 9 -8.91 -3.04 7.63
CA THR A 9 -9.41 -2.63 8.95
C THR A 9 -8.73 -3.39 10.09
N ASN A 10 -8.48 -4.70 9.90
CA ASN A 10 -7.87 -5.56 10.92
C ASN A 10 -6.33 -5.63 10.79
N CYS A 11 -5.65 -4.48 10.81
CA CYS A 11 -4.20 -4.38 10.84
C CYS A 11 -3.75 -3.31 11.83
N ASP A 12 -2.94 -3.68 12.82
CA ASP A 12 -2.51 -2.75 13.88
C ASP A 12 -1.72 -1.56 13.33
N THR A 13 -0.88 -1.77 12.32
CA THR A 13 -0.12 -0.69 11.67
C THR A 13 -1.04 0.31 10.97
N VAL A 14 -2.09 -0.17 10.31
CA VAL A 14 -3.11 0.70 9.68
C VAL A 14 -3.88 1.48 10.75
N ARG A 15 -4.26 0.82 11.86
CA ARG A 15 -4.93 1.49 12.99
C ARG A 15 -4.07 2.61 13.58
N LYS A 16 -2.76 2.36 13.78
CA LYS A 16 -1.80 3.36 14.26
C LYS A 16 -1.66 4.54 13.29
N ALA A 17 -1.55 4.26 12.00
CA ALA A 17 -1.46 5.28 10.95
C ALA A 17 -2.67 6.20 10.91
N ARG A 18 -3.88 5.63 10.94
CA ARG A 18 -5.13 6.40 10.99
C ARG A 18 -5.24 7.28 12.22
N LYS A 19 -4.94 6.72 13.39
CA LYS A 19 -4.92 7.47 14.66
C LYS A 19 -3.93 8.64 14.59
N TRP A 20 -2.77 8.45 13.97
CA TRP A 20 -1.80 9.52 13.78
C TRP A 20 -2.36 10.65 12.90
N LEU A 21 -3.01 10.34 11.78
CA LEU A 21 -3.67 11.37 10.95
C LEU A 21 -4.76 12.13 11.72
N GLU A 22 -5.57 11.42 12.51
CA GLU A 22 -6.61 12.02 13.36
C GLU A 22 -6.00 12.95 14.42
N GLN A 23 -4.90 12.55 15.05
CA GLN A 23 -4.18 13.38 16.04
C GLN A 23 -3.61 14.66 15.43
N HIS A 24 -3.20 14.60 14.17
CA HIS A 24 -2.71 15.76 13.41
C HIS A 24 -3.83 16.51 12.67
N GLN A 25 -5.10 16.16 12.91
CA GLN A 25 -6.29 16.78 12.29
C GLN A 25 -6.27 16.75 10.74
N ILE A 26 -5.64 15.72 10.17
CA ILE A 26 -5.50 15.57 8.72
C ILE A 26 -6.71 14.81 8.19
N THR A 27 -7.43 15.41 7.24
CA THR A 27 -8.56 14.75 6.58
C THR A 27 -8.04 13.72 5.58
N TYR A 28 -8.53 12.49 5.66
CA TYR A 28 -8.15 11.41 4.76
C TYR A 28 -9.33 10.48 4.44
N ARG A 29 -9.29 9.84 3.27
CA ARG A 29 -10.18 8.74 2.91
C ARG A 29 -9.52 7.40 3.24
N PHE A 30 -10.16 6.58 4.06
CA PHE A 30 -9.73 5.20 4.25
C PHE A 30 -10.33 4.31 3.17
N HIS A 31 -9.50 3.46 2.54
CA HIS A 31 -9.94 2.48 1.55
C HIS A 31 -9.50 1.09 1.99
N ASP A 32 -10.48 0.23 2.29
CA ASP A 32 -10.21 -1.16 2.67
C ASP A 32 -10.13 -2.01 1.41
N VAL A 33 -8.91 -2.45 1.07
CA VAL A 33 -8.64 -3.18 -0.17
C VAL A 33 -9.25 -4.58 -0.22
N ARG A 34 -9.81 -5.08 0.90
CA ARG A 34 -10.58 -6.32 0.94
C ARG A 34 -12.05 -6.12 0.59
N VAL A 35 -12.58 -4.95 0.87
CA VAL A 35 -13.99 -4.60 0.67
C VAL A 35 -14.17 -3.95 -0.70
N GLU A 36 -13.27 -3.03 -1.02
CA GLU A 36 -13.22 -2.32 -2.29
C GLU A 36 -11.91 -2.70 -3.00
N PRO A 37 -11.96 -3.56 -4.04
CA PRO A 37 -10.77 -3.89 -4.82
C PRO A 37 -10.20 -2.65 -5.53
N VAL A 38 -8.87 -2.55 -5.55
CA VAL A 38 -8.18 -1.46 -6.24
C VAL A 38 -8.13 -1.75 -7.74
N ALA A 39 -8.40 -0.73 -8.56
CA ALA A 39 -8.33 -0.85 -10.02
C ALA A 39 -6.90 -1.20 -10.48
N SER A 40 -6.79 -2.00 -11.54
CA SER A 40 -5.49 -2.39 -12.12
C SER A 40 -4.66 -1.18 -12.53
N THR A 41 -5.29 -0.14 -13.10
CA THR A 41 -4.61 1.12 -13.48
C THR A 41 -3.93 1.79 -12.28
N THR A 42 -4.61 1.86 -11.14
CA THR A 42 -4.04 2.41 -9.90
C THR A 42 -2.91 1.54 -9.36
N LEU A 43 -3.06 0.22 -9.38
CA LEU A 43 -1.99 -0.70 -8.96
C LEU A 43 -0.75 -0.58 -9.85
N SER A 44 -0.94 -0.43 -11.17
CA SER A 44 0.15 -0.17 -12.12
C SER A 44 0.86 1.14 -11.82
N SER A 45 0.12 2.23 -11.52
CA SER A 45 0.73 3.51 -11.13
C SER A 45 1.56 3.40 -9.85
N TRP A 46 1.05 2.70 -8.84
CA TRP A 46 1.82 2.45 -7.61
C TRP A 46 3.08 1.66 -7.90
N LEU A 47 2.98 0.62 -8.72
CA LEU A 47 4.10 -0.24 -9.04
C LEU A 47 5.19 0.50 -9.83
N GLN A 48 4.81 1.34 -10.78
CA GLN A 48 5.74 2.16 -11.55
C GLN A 48 6.53 3.14 -10.68
N GLN A 49 5.89 3.73 -9.67
CA GLN A 49 6.55 4.72 -8.81
C GLN A 49 7.31 4.11 -7.63
N LEU A 50 6.74 3.11 -6.97
CA LEU A 50 7.28 2.52 -5.75
C LEU A 50 8.22 1.33 -6.05
N GLY A 51 7.99 0.65 -7.16
CA GLY A 51 8.60 -0.64 -7.46
C GLY A 51 7.99 -1.80 -6.66
N ALA A 52 8.27 -3.01 -7.14
CA ALA A 52 7.71 -4.25 -6.58
C ALA A 52 8.09 -4.46 -5.12
N ASP A 53 9.32 -4.09 -4.73
CA ASP A 53 9.83 -4.29 -3.37
C ASP A 53 9.12 -3.43 -2.32
N ALA A 54 8.70 -2.21 -2.68
CA ALA A 54 7.94 -1.35 -1.80
C ALA A 54 6.45 -1.72 -1.81
N LEU A 55 5.89 -2.11 -2.95
CA LEU A 55 4.47 -2.42 -3.06
C LEU A 55 4.09 -3.81 -2.51
N VAL A 56 4.92 -4.84 -2.70
CA VAL A 56 4.61 -6.23 -2.33
C VAL A 56 5.19 -6.60 -0.96
N ASN A 57 4.36 -7.16 -0.08
CA ASN A 57 4.79 -7.70 1.20
C ASN A 57 5.31 -9.13 1.08
N LYS A 58 6.58 -9.26 0.68
CA LYS A 58 7.31 -10.54 0.58
C LYS A 58 7.47 -11.30 1.91
N ARG A 59 7.08 -10.70 3.05
CA ARG A 59 7.14 -11.32 4.39
C ARG A 59 5.78 -11.83 4.87
N SER A 60 4.69 -11.50 4.17
CA SER A 60 3.32 -11.86 4.55
C SER A 60 3.04 -13.37 4.42
N THR A 61 1.99 -13.84 5.09
CA THR A 61 1.49 -15.21 4.89
C THR A 61 0.97 -15.42 3.47
N SER A 62 0.25 -14.43 2.92
CA SER A 62 -0.21 -14.46 1.52
C SER A 62 0.94 -14.66 0.53
N TRP A 63 2.12 -14.07 0.78
CA TRP A 63 3.30 -14.33 -0.05
C TRP A 63 3.76 -15.79 0.00
N ARG A 64 3.73 -16.42 1.19
CA ARG A 64 4.14 -17.82 1.37
C ARG A 64 3.16 -18.81 0.73
N GLU A 65 1.90 -18.41 0.58
CA GLU A 65 0.85 -19.18 -0.10
C GLU A 65 0.97 -19.13 -1.62
N LEU A 66 1.74 -18.18 -2.17
CA LEU A 66 1.99 -18.11 -3.62
C LEU A 66 2.84 -19.28 -4.10
N THR A 67 2.53 -19.75 -5.30
CA THR A 67 3.35 -20.74 -6.01
C THR A 67 4.74 -20.19 -6.31
N SER A 68 5.72 -21.09 -6.51
CA SER A 68 7.08 -20.72 -6.88
C SER A 68 7.13 -19.86 -8.15
N ALA A 69 6.27 -20.13 -9.13
CA ALA A 69 6.18 -19.35 -10.37
C ALA A 69 5.70 -17.91 -10.09
N GLN A 70 4.64 -17.73 -9.31
CA GLN A 70 4.14 -16.41 -8.94
C GLN A 70 5.17 -15.60 -8.15
N GLN A 71 5.84 -16.22 -7.18
CA GLN A 71 6.91 -15.54 -6.44
C GLN A 71 8.06 -15.12 -7.36
N GLN A 72 8.38 -15.94 -8.36
CA GLN A 72 9.42 -15.66 -9.33
C GLN A 72 9.05 -14.48 -10.24
N SER A 73 7.82 -14.40 -10.73
CA SER A 73 7.33 -13.25 -11.51
C SER A 73 7.51 -11.93 -10.75
N VAL A 74 7.18 -11.91 -9.45
CA VAL A 74 7.39 -10.72 -8.62
C VAL A 74 8.89 -10.41 -8.42
N LYS A 75 9.74 -11.43 -8.28
CA LYS A 75 11.21 -11.23 -8.15
C LYS A 75 11.85 -10.72 -9.45
N GLN A 76 11.30 -11.09 -10.59
CA GLN A 76 11.75 -10.65 -11.92
C GLN A 76 11.20 -9.26 -12.29
N GLY A 77 10.27 -8.71 -11.51
CA GLY A 77 9.67 -7.41 -11.78
C GLY A 77 8.67 -7.43 -12.93
N ASP A 78 7.99 -8.57 -13.15
CA ASP A 78 6.90 -8.66 -14.13
C ASP A 78 5.69 -7.86 -13.61
N ASN A 79 5.51 -6.66 -14.17
CA ASN A 79 4.51 -5.72 -13.69
C ASN A 79 3.08 -6.24 -13.84
N ASP A 80 2.76 -6.89 -14.96
CA ASP A 80 1.41 -7.38 -15.23
C ASP A 80 1.08 -8.54 -14.29
N ALA A 81 2.04 -9.45 -14.07
CA ALA A 81 1.88 -10.52 -13.09
C ALA A 81 1.73 -9.98 -11.65
N ILE A 82 2.49 -8.95 -11.28
CA ILE A 82 2.37 -8.32 -9.96
C ILE A 82 0.98 -7.69 -9.79
N VAL A 83 0.48 -6.95 -10.77
CA VAL A 83 -0.84 -6.32 -10.72
C VAL A 83 -1.93 -7.39 -10.60
N ALA A 84 -1.88 -8.45 -11.41
CA ALA A 84 -2.82 -9.56 -11.32
C ALA A 84 -2.81 -10.23 -9.94
N LEU A 85 -1.62 -10.44 -9.37
CA LEU A 85 -1.46 -10.99 -8.02
C LEU A 85 -2.05 -10.06 -6.94
N LEU A 86 -1.87 -8.75 -7.06
CA LEU A 86 -2.42 -7.78 -6.11
C LEU A 86 -3.95 -7.67 -6.21
N GLN A 87 -4.52 -7.85 -7.41
CA GLN A 87 -5.98 -7.93 -7.58
C GLN A 87 -6.55 -9.22 -6.97
N GLN A 88 -5.89 -10.36 -7.20
CA GLN A 88 -6.32 -11.64 -6.67
C GLN A 88 -6.12 -11.74 -5.14
N TYR A 89 -5.02 -11.18 -4.64
CA TYR A 89 -4.64 -11.20 -3.24
C TYR A 89 -4.35 -9.78 -2.73
N PRO A 90 -5.36 -8.94 -2.44
CA PRO A 90 -5.14 -7.56 -1.99
C PRO A 90 -4.32 -7.45 -0.69
N THR A 91 -4.34 -8.49 0.15
CA THR A 91 -3.52 -8.54 1.37
C THR A 91 -2.03 -8.74 1.14
N LEU A 92 -1.64 -9.07 -0.10
CA LEU A 92 -0.26 -9.20 -0.51
C LEU A 92 0.46 -7.84 -0.54
N MET A 93 -0.27 -6.73 -0.71
CA MET A 93 0.34 -5.40 -0.72
C MET A 93 0.90 -5.02 0.67
N LYS A 94 1.97 -4.22 0.68
CA LYS A 94 2.44 -3.56 1.90
C LYS A 94 1.40 -2.54 2.35
N ARG A 95 1.13 -2.54 3.65
CA ARG A 95 0.06 -1.75 4.28
C ARG A 95 0.59 -1.11 5.57
N PRO A 96 0.13 0.10 5.92
CA PRO A 96 -0.70 1.00 5.11
C PRO A 96 0.04 1.52 3.87
N LEU A 97 -0.68 1.91 2.83
CA LEU A 97 -0.17 2.72 1.72
C LEU A 97 -0.86 4.07 1.77
N LEU A 98 -0.07 5.13 1.88
CA LEU A 98 -0.52 6.52 1.83
C LEU A 98 -0.43 7.01 0.39
N ALA A 99 -1.50 7.60 -0.11
CA ALA A 99 -1.57 8.18 -1.44
C ALA A 99 -2.03 9.62 -1.34
N GLN A 100 -1.25 10.54 -1.88
CA GLN A 100 -1.59 11.95 -1.99
C GLN A 100 -1.35 12.37 -3.42
N GLU A 101 -2.43 12.62 -4.16
CA GLU A 101 -2.35 12.94 -5.59
C GLU A 101 -1.57 11.85 -6.34
N ASP A 102 -0.44 12.17 -6.97
CA ASP A 102 0.43 11.23 -7.68
C ASP A 102 1.65 10.80 -6.87
N ARG A 103 1.63 10.97 -5.54
CA ARG A 103 2.69 10.53 -4.63
C ARG A 103 2.20 9.39 -3.76
N TYR A 104 3.05 8.39 -3.57
CA TYR A 104 2.72 7.20 -2.77
C TYR A 104 3.81 6.91 -1.73
N LEU A 105 3.41 6.41 -0.56
CA LEU A 105 4.32 5.97 0.49
C LEU A 105 3.78 4.70 1.16
N THR A 106 4.62 3.66 1.27
CA THR A 106 4.25 2.40 1.91
C THR A 106 4.80 2.28 3.31
N GLY A 107 4.00 1.69 4.19
CA GLY A 107 4.32 1.53 5.61
C GLY A 107 3.94 2.76 6.43
N PHE A 108 3.96 2.59 7.75
CA PHE A 108 3.76 3.69 8.69
C PHE A 108 5.05 3.99 9.43
N ASN A 109 5.50 5.24 9.30
CA ASN A 109 6.55 5.83 10.11
C ASN A 109 6.19 7.32 10.27
N SER A 110 6.04 7.79 11.50
CA SER A 110 5.58 9.15 11.78
C SER A 110 6.47 10.21 11.14
N THR A 111 7.79 10.05 11.20
CA THR A 111 8.76 10.99 10.59
C THR A 111 8.64 10.98 9.07
N ALA A 112 8.56 9.81 8.45
CA ALA A 112 8.39 9.71 7.00
C ALA A 112 7.05 10.31 6.54
N TRP A 113 5.99 10.14 7.34
CA TRP A 113 4.67 10.70 7.04
C TRP A 113 4.65 12.22 7.19
N GLN A 114 5.29 12.76 8.23
CA GLN A 114 5.46 14.22 8.39
C GLN A 114 6.18 14.83 7.19
N GLN A 115 7.29 14.23 6.77
CA GLN A 115 8.05 14.68 5.60
C GLN A 115 7.23 14.55 4.31
N PHE A 116 6.52 13.43 4.13
CA PHE A 116 5.70 13.20 2.95
C PHE A 116 4.55 14.20 2.84
N LEU A 117 3.89 14.50 3.96
CA LEU A 117 2.78 15.46 4.05
C LEU A 117 3.25 16.91 4.20
N GLU A 118 4.56 17.16 4.18
CA GLU A 118 5.17 18.49 4.31
C GLU A 118 4.68 19.25 5.56
N LEU A 119 4.45 18.51 6.65
CA LEU A 119 4.05 19.11 7.92
C LEU A 119 5.28 19.78 8.53
N THR A 120 5.24 21.12 8.65
CA THR A 120 6.22 21.86 9.45
C THR A 120 6.15 21.40 10.92
N PRO A 121 7.30 21.29 11.61
CA PRO A 121 7.36 20.97 13.03
C PRO A 121 6.71 22.03 13.91
#